data_AF-A0A6V7XCD9-F1
#
_entry.id   AF-A0A6V7XCD9-F1
#
_cell.length_a   1.000
_cell.length_b   1.000
_cell.length_c   1.000
_cell.angle_alpha   90.00
_cell.angle_beta   90.00
_cell.angle_gamma   90.00
#
_symmetry.space_group_name_H-M   'P 1'
#
loop_
_entity.id
_entity.type
_entity.pdbx_description
1 polymer ?
#
loop_
_entity_poly.entity_id
_entity_poly.type
_entity_poly.pdbx_seq_one_letter_code
_entity_poly.pdbx_strand_id
1 'polypeptide(L)'
;MSNAKNESFRYVRKMAKTIENDEKRFVFLRSQVNSVEDCMKEGPKKCQTIKSLVIWALKEFIPIENYKSDPRMLDFWWLMGKYSVNMGMESVSRKNSSSWVFQKCSRILFDVG
;
A
#
# COMPACT_ATOMS: atom_id res chain seq x y z
N MET A 1 -19.68 17.55 -36.98
CA MET A 1 -19.54 16.90 -35.65
C MET A 1 -18.38 15.92 -35.74
N SER A 2 -17.16 16.21 -35.23
CA SER A 2 -16.13 15.15 -35.28
C SER A 2 -14.87 15.31 -34.42
N ASN A 3 -14.31 16.49 -34.15
CA ASN A 3 -12.98 16.52 -33.51
C ASN A 3 -13.00 16.46 -31.97
N ALA A 4 -13.83 17.27 -31.31
CA ALA A 4 -13.88 17.31 -29.84
C ALA A 4 -14.40 16.00 -29.21
N LYS A 5 -15.38 15.35 -29.85
CA LYS A 5 -15.89 14.04 -29.39
C LYS A 5 -14.81 12.96 -29.45
N ASN A 6 -14.01 12.92 -30.52
CA ASN A 6 -12.92 11.94 -30.68
C ASN A 6 -11.81 12.10 -29.63
N GLU A 7 -11.46 13.34 -29.25
CA GLU A 7 -10.47 13.60 -28.20
C GLU A 7 -11.00 13.23 -26.81
N SER A 8 -12.27 13.50 -26.49
CA SER A 8 -12.88 13.04 -25.24
C SER A 8 -12.89 11.50 -25.13
N PHE A 9 -13.23 10.79 -26.22
CA PHE A 9 -13.19 9.32 -26.23
C PHE A 9 -11.76 8.77 -26.08
N ARG A 10 -10.77 9.39 -26.72
CA ARG A 10 -9.36 9.02 -26.58
C ARG A 10 -8.87 9.22 -25.14
N TYR A 11 -9.25 10.32 -24.50
CA TYR A 11 -8.93 10.61 -23.11
C TYR A 11 -9.50 9.55 -22.15
N VAL A 12 -10.80 9.25 -22.27
CA VAL A 12 -11.46 8.22 -21.44
C VAL A 12 -10.80 6.85 -21.64
N ARG A 13 -10.45 6.49 -22.87
CA ARG A 13 -9.75 5.23 -23.17
C ARG A 13 -8.36 5.16 -22.50
N LYS A 14 -7.63 6.28 -22.48
CA LYS A 14 -6.33 6.37 -21.82
C LYS A 14 -6.49 6.21 -20.30
N MET A 15 -7.47 6.87 -19.69
CA MET A 15 -7.76 6.73 -18.26
C MET A 15 -8.13 5.29 -17.90
N ALA A 16 -9.01 4.64 -18.69
CA ALA A 16 -9.39 3.25 -18.46
C ALA A 16 -8.17 2.31 -18.49
N LYS A 17 -7.25 2.52 -19.43
CA LYS A 17 -6.01 1.74 -19.51
C LYS A 17 -5.08 1.99 -18.31
N THR A 18 -5.00 3.22 -17.83
CA THR A 18 -4.23 3.55 -16.62
C THR A 18 -4.82 2.83 -15.40
N ILE A 19 -6.14 2.91 -15.19
CA ILE A 19 -6.83 2.22 -14.09
C ILE A 19 -6.61 0.70 -14.16
N GLU A 20 -6.75 0.10 -15.35
CA GLU A 20 -6.50 -1.33 -15.56
C GLU A 20 -5.06 -1.72 -15.21
N ASN A 21 -4.09 -0.91 -15.62
CA ASN A 21 -2.68 -1.17 -15.31
C ASN A 21 -2.38 -1.04 -13.82
N ASP A 22 -2.93 -0.03 -13.15
CA ASP A 22 -2.75 0.18 -11.72
C ASP A 22 -3.36 -0.97 -10.92
N GLU A 23 -4.56 -1.45 -11.30
CA GLU A 23 -5.20 -2.60 -10.67
C GLU A 23 -4.38 -3.89 -10.84
N LYS A 24 -3.82 -4.15 -12.03
CA LYS A 24 -2.94 -5.30 -12.25
C LYS A 24 -1.70 -5.25 -11.37
N ARG A 25 -1.07 -4.08 -11.22
CA ARG A 25 0.08 -3.88 -10.33
C ARG A 25 -0.30 -4.10 -8.88
N PHE A 26 -1.46 -3.59 -8.47
CA PHE A 26 -1.98 -3.75 -7.11
C PHE A 26 -2.17 -5.23 -6.76
N VAL A 27 -2.87 -5.96 -7.62
CA VAL A 27 -3.14 -7.40 -7.46
C VAL A 27 -1.82 -8.18 -7.42
N PHE A 28 -0.88 -7.86 -8.30
CA PHE A 28 0.44 -8.49 -8.30
C PHE A 28 1.18 -8.29 -6.98
N LEU A 29 1.31 -7.05 -6.50
CA LEU A 29 2.02 -6.74 -5.25
C LEU A 29 1.37 -7.40 -4.05
N ARG A 30 0.03 -7.39 -3.96
CA ARG A 30 -0.70 -8.10 -2.91
C ARG A 30 -0.45 -9.61 -2.95
N SER A 31 -0.42 -10.20 -4.14
CA SER A 31 -0.09 -11.61 -4.31
C SER A 31 1.34 -11.95 -3.87
N GLN A 32 2.32 -11.07 -4.10
CA GLN A 32 3.69 -11.27 -3.63
C GLN A 32 3.77 -11.21 -2.11
N VAL A 33 3.08 -10.26 -1.48
CA VAL A 33 3.00 -10.15 -0.02
C VAL A 33 2.40 -11.41 0.58
N ASN A 34 1.26 -11.87 0.07
CA ASN A 34 0.61 -13.10 0.55
C ASN A 34 1.52 -14.31 0.34
N SER A 35 2.17 -14.44 -0.83
CA SER A 35 3.08 -15.55 -1.08
C SER A 35 4.27 -15.57 -0.12
N VAL A 36 4.81 -14.40 0.25
CA VAL A 36 5.88 -14.32 1.26
C VAL A 36 5.34 -14.66 2.64
N GLU A 37 4.15 -14.20 2.98
CA GLU A 37 3.50 -14.51 4.26
C GLU A 37 3.21 -16.00 4.43
N ASP A 38 2.79 -16.70 3.38
CA ASP A 38 2.44 -18.11 3.45
C ASP A 38 3.66 -19.03 3.33
N CYS A 39 4.61 -18.70 2.44
CA CYS A 39 5.68 -19.61 2.06
C CYS A 39 6.99 -19.42 2.84
N MET A 40 7.25 -18.22 3.39
CA MET A 40 8.49 -17.99 4.15
C MET A 40 8.30 -18.37 5.63
N LYS A 41 9.28 -19.10 6.16
CA LYS A 41 9.38 -19.39 7.59
C LYS A 41 9.48 -18.09 8.39
N GLU A 42 8.85 -18.09 9.56
CA GLU A 42 8.96 -16.96 10.49
C GLU A 42 10.41 -16.68 10.85
N GLY A 43 10.76 -15.39 10.91
CA GLY A 43 12.10 -14.94 11.23
C GLY A 43 12.45 -13.57 10.65
N PRO A 44 13.67 -13.08 10.92
CA PRO A 44 14.10 -11.72 10.53
C PRO A 44 14.01 -11.48 9.01
N LYS A 45 14.33 -12.50 8.21
CA LYS A 45 14.28 -12.41 6.75
C LYS A 45 12.86 -12.20 6.23
N LYS A 46 11.88 -12.97 6.73
CA LYS A 46 10.45 -12.79 6.38
C LYS A 46 9.97 -11.40 6.78
N CYS A 47 10.28 -10.99 8.01
CA CYS A 47 9.92 -9.67 8.52
C CYS A 47 10.48 -8.54 7.64
N GLN A 48 11.76 -8.60 7.25
CA GLN A 48 12.36 -7.61 6.36
C GLN A 48 11.73 -7.63 4.96
N THR A 49 11.52 -8.80 4.37
CA THR A 49 10.92 -8.93 3.03
C THR A 49 9.49 -8.38 2.99
N ILE A 50 8.65 -8.75 3.96
CA ILE A 50 7.27 -8.23 4.04
C ILE A 50 7.28 -6.71 4.23
N LYS A 51 8.13 -6.18 5.13
CA LYS A 51 8.27 -4.72 5.31
C LYS A 51 8.60 -4.02 4.00
N SER A 52 9.58 -4.50 3.25
CA SER A 52 9.98 -3.89 1.98
C SER A 52 8.84 -3.90 0.96
N LEU A 53 8.14 -5.03 0.82
CA LEU A 53 7.01 -5.15 -0.11
C LEU A 53 5.83 -4.24 0.29
N VAL A 54 5.51 -4.20 1.57
CA VAL A 54 4.41 -3.38 2.10
C VAL A 54 4.74 -1.90 1.99
N ILE A 55 5.96 -1.47 2.32
CA ILE A 55 6.41 -0.07 2.12
C ILE A 55 6.34 0.31 0.64
N TRP A 56 6.78 -0.59 -0.25
CA TRP A 56 6.69 -0.36 -1.68
C TRP A 56 5.23 -0.18 -2.12
N ALA A 57 4.32 -1.09 -1.74
CA ALA A 57 2.90 -0.98 -2.05
C ALA A 57 2.29 0.35 -1.54
N LEU A 58 2.58 0.73 -0.29
CA LEU A 58 2.10 1.99 0.28
C LEU A 58 2.62 3.21 -0.50
N LYS A 59 3.93 3.27 -0.80
CA LYS A 59 4.51 4.36 -1.59
C LYS A 59 3.94 4.45 -3.00
N GLU A 60 3.62 3.31 -3.60
CA GLU A 60 3.11 3.22 -4.96
C GLU A 60 1.63 3.65 -5.06
N PHE A 61 0.79 3.23 -4.12
CA PHE A 61 -0.67 3.39 -4.24
C PHE A 61 -1.27 4.53 -3.40
N ILE A 62 -0.64 4.97 -2.29
CA ILE A 62 -1.13 6.13 -1.51
C ILE A 62 -1.33 7.40 -2.36
N PRO A 63 -0.45 7.74 -3.33
CA PRO A 63 -0.63 8.93 -4.15
C PRO A 63 -1.83 8.87 -5.10
N ILE A 64 -2.35 7.68 -5.40
CA ILE A 64 -3.44 7.48 -6.35
C ILE A 64 -4.78 7.60 -5.62
N GLU A 65 -5.62 8.56 -6.04
CA GLU A 65 -6.86 8.92 -5.33
C GLU A 65 -7.77 7.72 -5.08
N ASN A 66 -7.95 6.84 -6.08
CA ASN A 66 -8.82 5.67 -5.98
C ASN A 66 -8.39 4.68 -4.89
N TYR A 67 -7.10 4.65 -4.53
CA TYR A 67 -6.57 3.73 -3.54
C TYR A 67 -6.55 4.31 -2.12
N LYS A 68 -6.66 5.63 -1.94
CA LYS A 68 -6.68 6.25 -0.60
C LYS A 68 -7.81 5.73 0.28
N SER A 69 -8.95 5.42 -0.32
CA SER A 69 -10.14 4.89 0.35
C SER A 69 -10.42 3.42 0.00
N ASP A 70 -9.50 2.74 -0.69
CA ASP A 70 -9.67 1.34 -1.02
C ASP A 70 -9.48 0.48 0.25
N PRO A 71 -10.49 -0.30 0.67
CA PRO A 71 -10.40 -1.14 1.86
C PRO A 71 -9.24 -2.14 1.82
N ARG A 72 -8.81 -2.57 0.62
CA ARG A 72 -7.68 -3.50 0.43
C ARG A 72 -6.35 -2.89 0.86
N MET A 73 -6.24 -1.56 0.92
CA MET A 73 -5.05 -0.89 1.46
C MET A 73 -4.90 -1.12 2.98
N LEU A 74 -5.98 -1.45 3.69
CA LEU A 74 -5.93 -1.75 5.12
C LEU A 74 -5.06 -2.98 5.42
N ASP A 75 -5.00 -3.95 4.50
CA ASP A 75 -4.14 -5.13 4.64
C ASP A 75 -2.67 -4.73 4.76
N PHE A 76 -2.22 -3.78 3.93
CA PHE A 76 -0.85 -3.28 3.98
C PHE A 76 -0.56 -2.52 5.28
N TRP A 77 -1.48 -1.70 5.76
CA TRP A 77 -1.34 -1.02 7.05
C TRP A 77 -1.30 -2.00 8.23
N TRP A 78 -2.14 -3.03 8.19
CA TRP A 78 -2.14 -4.10 9.17
C TRP A 78 -0.82 -4.85 9.19
N LEU A 79 -0.30 -5.23 8.01
CA LEU A 79 0.98 -5.91 7.88
C LEU A 79 2.17 -5.05 8.34
N MET A 80 2.14 -3.74 8.08
CA MET A 80 3.13 -2.82 8.65
C MET A 80 3.15 -2.92 10.19
N GLY A 81 1.98 -2.91 10.83
CA GLY A 81 1.85 -3.03 12.29
C GLY A 81 2.25 -4.42 12.81
N LYS A 82 1.86 -5.49 12.12
CA LYS A 82 2.22 -6.88 12.49
C LYS A 82 3.73 -7.08 12.48
N TYR A 83 4.41 -6.60 11.45
CA TYR A 83 5.85 -6.81 11.28
C TYR A 83 6.70 -5.69 11.91
N SER A 84 6.11 -4.61 12.44
CA SER A 84 6.87 -3.53 13.11
C SER A 84 7.44 -3.91 14.47
N VAL A 85 7.06 -5.05 15.07
CA VAL A 85 7.41 -5.46 16.46
C VAL A 85 8.92 -5.62 16.74
N ASN A 86 9.78 -5.65 15.72
CA ASN A 86 11.24 -5.53 15.90
C ASN A 86 11.75 -4.07 16.02
N MET A 87 10.88 -3.08 16.01
CA MET A 87 11.16 -1.74 16.50
C MET A 87 10.52 -1.66 17.87
N GLY A 88 11.28 -1.31 18.92
CA GLY A 88 10.81 -1.25 20.32
C GLY A 88 9.48 -0.49 20.50
N MET A 89 8.37 -1.18 20.25
CA MET A 89 6.99 -0.72 20.30
C MET A 89 6.23 -1.49 21.38
N GLU A 90 6.89 -1.75 22.50
CA GLU A 90 6.24 -2.25 23.73
C GLU A 90 5.13 -1.30 24.24
N SER A 91 5.03 -0.08 23.71
CA SER A 91 4.02 0.91 24.12
C SER A 91 2.82 1.06 23.18
N VAL A 92 2.71 0.30 22.08
CA VAL A 92 1.53 0.36 21.18
C VAL A 92 0.49 -0.71 21.54
N SER A 93 0.53 -1.22 22.77
CA SER A 93 -0.59 -1.99 23.32
C SER A 93 -1.33 -1.14 24.34
N ARG A 94 -2.56 -0.80 23.98
CA ARG A 94 -3.64 -0.28 24.85
C ARG A 94 -3.49 1.16 25.30
N LYS A 95 -3.96 2.09 24.47
CA LYS A 95 -5.06 3.01 24.81
C LYS A 95 -5.31 4.00 23.66
N ASN A 96 -6.51 3.92 23.09
CA ASN A 96 -7.27 5.01 22.48
C ASN A 96 -6.59 5.93 21.45
N SER A 97 -6.13 5.44 20.30
CA SER A 97 -5.68 6.40 19.27
C SER A 97 -5.70 5.92 17.82
N SER A 98 -6.89 5.78 17.23
CA SER A 98 -7.04 5.65 15.76
C SER A 98 -6.47 6.86 15.00
N SER A 99 -6.27 8.00 15.68
CA SER A 99 -5.70 9.23 15.11
C SER A 99 -4.17 9.30 15.18
N TRP A 100 -3.52 8.71 16.19
CA TRP A 100 -2.05 8.81 16.34
C TRP A 100 -1.26 7.79 15.51
N VAL A 101 -1.82 6.59 15.27
CA VAL A 101 -1.14 5.56 14.47
C VAL A 101 -0.92 6.07 13.04
N PHE A 102 -1.95 6.70 12.46
CA PHE A 102 -1.84 7.36 11.15
C PHE A 102 -0.77 8.46 11.15
N GLN A 103 -0.76 9.34 12.16
CA GLN A 103 0.17 10.48 12.21
C GLN A 103 1.65 10.06 12.36
N LYS A 104 1.92 8.96 13.07
CA LYS A 104 3.29 8.47 13.29
C LYS A 104 3.78 7.56 12.17
N CYS A 105 2.90 6.77 11.55
CA CYS A 105 3.21 6.03 10.33
C CYS A 105 3.51 6.96 9.14
N SER A 106 2.84 8.12 9.05
CA SER A 106 3.21 9.16 8.09
C SER A 106 4.63 9.68 8.31
N ARG A 107 5.06 9.90 9.56
CA ARG A 107 6.40 10.44 9.85
C ARG A 107 7.54 9.51 9.41
N ILE A 108 7.36 8.20 9.55
CA ILE A 108 8.33 7.19 9.07
C ILE A 108 8.43 7.16 7.54
N LEU A 109 7.35 7.51 6.82
CA LEU A 109 7.36 7.63 5.36
C LEU A 109 8.09 8.89 4.85
N PHE A 110 8.26 9.92 5.69
CA PHE A 110 8.87 11.21 5.31
C PHE A 110 10.31 11.43 5.82
N ASP A 111 10.80 10.67 6.80
CA ASP A 111 12.18 10.79 7.34
C ASP A 111 13.23 9.92 6.60
N VAL A 112 12.85 9.30 5.48
CA VAL A 112 13.81 8.65 4.54
C VAL A 112 13.92 9.52 3.29
N GLY A 113 14.50 10.70 3.47
CA GLY A 113 14.94 11.61 2.42
C GLY A 113 16.45 11.79 2.50
#